data_AF-A0A2N4SCI4-F1
#
_entry.id   AF-A0A2N4SCI4-F1
#
_cell.length_a   1.000
_cell.length_b   1.000
_cell.length_c   1.000
_cell.angle_alpha   90.00
_cell.angle_beta   90.00
_cell.angle_gamma   90.00
#
_symmetry.space_group_name_H-M   'P 1'
#
loop_
_entity.id
_entity.type
_entity.pdbx_description
1 polymer ?
#
loop_
_entity_poly.entity_id
_entity_poly.type
_entity_poly.pdbx_seq_one_letter_code
_entity_poly.pdbx_strand_id
1 'polypeptide(L)'
;MTASRKPNDSGVRLQYRLGGTPQAGKPIVVVLQFDGVSDPAGASVTLTVDAGLTLSGSASLSVPAGQRSDASVTVISQGDGLAYLNVFITQGGRTSAISIAIQTGTAAPAMKANGDIKPLPDGDNIISQPAK
;
A
#
# COMPACT_ATOMS: atom_id res chain seq x y z
N MET A 1 -20.43 7.11 -15.43
CA MET A 1 -20.74 5.76 -14.92
C MET A 1 -19.89 5.52 -13.69
N THR A 2 -20.53 5.24 -12.56
CA THR A 2 -19.93 5.24 -11.22
C THR A 2 -19.21 3.92 -10.98
N ALA A 3 -17.88 3.95 -10.91
CA ALA A 3 -17.08 2.75 -10.64
C ALA A 3 -17.37 2.21 -9.23
N SER A 4 -17.61 0.91 -9.14
CA SER A 4 -17.94 0.18 -7.92
C SER A 4 -16.91 0.43 -6.83
N ARG A 5 -17.26 1.31 -5.88
CA ARG A 5 -16.58 1.43 -4.59
C ARG A 5 -16.63 0.04 -3.95
N LYS A 6 -15.49 -0.55 -3.59
CA LYS A 6 -15.48 -1.81 -2.83
C LYS A 6 -16.40 -1.59 -1.62
N PRO A 7 -17.48 -2.36 -1.42
CA PRO A 7 -18.52 -2.01 -0.46
C PRO A 7 -18.05 -1.93 1.00
N ASN A 8 -16.79 -2.33 1.28
CA ASN A 8 -16.19 -2.41 2.60
C ASN A 8 -14.86 -1.64 2.74
N ASP A 9 -14.52 -0.73 1.83
CA ASP A 9 -13.31 0.09 1.97
C ASP A 9 -13.46 1.09 3.15
N SER A 10 -12.37 1.35 3.87
CA SER A 10 -12.34 2.32 4.98
C SER A 10 -12.76 3.73 4.55
N GLY A 11 -12.67 4.04 3.25
CA GLY A 11 -12.91 5.38 2.70
C GLY A 11 -11.68 6.28 2.79
N VAL A 12 -10.60 5.79 3.41
CA VAL A 12 -9.34 6.52 3.57
C VAL A 12 -8.44 6.26 2.35
N ARG A 13 -7.97 7.33 1.72
CA ARG A 13 -6.99 7.27 0.63
C ARG A 13 -5.57 7.26 1.20
N LEU A 14 -4.77 6.29 0.78
CA LEU A 14 -3.34 6.22 1.07
C LEU A 14 -2.53 6.56 -0.19
N GLN A 15 -1.59 7.48 -0.06
CA GLN A 15 -0.51 7.72 -1.01
C GLN A 15 0.81 7.39 -0.33
N TYR A 16 1.79 6.88 -1.07
CA TYR A 16 3.11 6.59 -0.51
C TYR A 16 4.23 7.08 -1.42
N ARG A 17 5.38 7.37 -0.81
CA ARG A 17 6.61 7.77 -1.51
C ARG A 17 7.81 7.15 -0.80
N LEU A 18 8.74 6.64 -1.59
CA LEU A 18 10.03 6.17 -1.08
C LEU A 18 11.00 7.34 -1.01
N GLY A 19 11.69 7.51 0.11
CA GLY A 19 12.68 8.57 0.34
C GLY A 19 14.01 8.36 -0.39
N GLY A 20 14.12 7.30 -1.20
CA GLY A 20 15.30 6.96 -1.99
C GLY A 20 15.12 5.63 -2.72
N THR A 21 16.21 5.11 -3.26
CA THR A 21 16.25 3.76 -3.85
C THR A 21 16.48 2.74 -2.73
N PRO A 22 15.61 1.72 -2.57
CA PRO A 22 15.84 0.66 -1.60
C PRO A 22 17.17 -0.06 -1.86
N GLN A 23 17.95 -0.29 -0.80
CA GLN A 23 19.20 -1.07 -0.87
C GLN A 23 19.22 -2.09 0.27
N ALA A 24 19.69 -3.31 -0.01
CA ALA A 24 19.85 -4.32 1.02
C ALA A 24 20.76 -3.81 2.16
N GLY A 25 20.34 -4.07 3.40
CA GLY A 25 21.04 -3.65 4.62
C GLY A 25 20.96 -2.16 4.94
N LYS A 26 20.29 -1.34 4.11
CA LYS A 26 20.15 0.11 4.36
C LYS A 26 18.72 0.49 4.72
N PRO A 27 18.55 1.41 5.69
CA PRO A 27 17.23 1.94 6.00
C PRO A 27 16.71 2.79 4.85
N ILE A 28 15.44 2.59 4.52
CA ILE A 28 14.69 3.45 3.62
C ILE A 28 13.45 3.98 4.32
N VAL A 29 13.23 5.28 4.15
CA VAL A 29 12.03 5.96 4.65
C VAL A 29 10.92 5.81 3.63
N VAL A 30 9.77 5.32 4.07
CA VAL A 30 8.50 5.30 3.34
C VAL A 30 7.63 6.38 3.95
N VAL A 31 7.32 7.41 3.17
CA VAL A 31 6.38 8.46 3.57
C VAL A 31 4.99 8.03 3.14
N LEU A 32 4.10 7.85 4.12
CA LEU A 32 2.69 7.52 3.96
C LEU A 32 1.87 8.79 4.16
N GLN A 33 0.91 9.03 3.26
CA GLN A 33 0.03 10.19 3.32
C GLN A 33 -1.42 9.71 3.27
N PHE A 34 -2.15 10.01 4.32
CA PHE A 34 -3.54 9.62 4.53
C PHE A 34 -4.47 10.81 4.28
N ASP A 35 -5.58 10.55 3.60
CA ASP A 35 -6.56 11.56 3.20
C ASP A 35 -7.97 10.94 3.23
N GLY A 36 -9.01 11.75 3.40
CA GLY A 36 -10.40 11.26 3.42
C GLY A 36 -10.84 10.58 4.72
N VAL A 37 -10.15 10.79 5.84
CA VAL A 37 -10.59 10.32 7.17
C VAL A 37 -11.82 11.13 7.59
N SER A 38 -12.97 10.48 7.62
CA SER A 38 -14.29 11.09 7.86
C SER A 38 -14.89 10.74 9.21
N ASP A 39 -14.44 9.65 9.83
CA ASP A 39 -14.94 9.24 11.14
C ASP A 39 -14.36 10.17 12.23
N PRO A 40 -15.18 10.75 13.12
CA PRO A 40 -14.70 11.67 14.14
C PRO A 40 -13.74 11.03 15.16
N ALA A 41 -13.76 9.70 15.33
CA ALA A 41 -12.78 8.98 16.14
C ALA A 41 -11.42 8.81 15.42
N GLY A 42 -11.33 9.18 14.14
CA GLY A 42 -10.15 9.00 13.30
C GLY A 42 -10.05 7.60 12.70
N ALA A 43 -8.90 7.32 12.09
CA ALA A 43 -8.55 6.01 11.56
C ALA A 43 -7.35 5.42 12.31
N SER A 44 -7.34 4.11 12.48
CA SER A 44 -6.20 3.36 13.02
C SER A 44 -5.46 2.68 11.87
N VAL A 45 -4.14 2.81 11.86
CA VAL A 45 -3.27 2.20 10.85
C VAL A 45 -2.38 1.18 11.54
N THR A 46 -2.32 -0.03 10.99
CA THR A 46 -1.39 -1.09 11.41
C THR A 46 -0.47 -1.43 10.25
N LEU A 47 0.82 -1.56 10.54
CA LEU A 47 1.88 -1.82 9.60
C LEU A 47 2.48 -3.20 9.89
N THR A 48 2.59 -4.03 8.86
CA THR A 48 3.32 -5.30 8.95
C THR A 48 4.25 -5.43 7.76
N VAL A 49 5.28 -6.26 7.90
CA VAL A 49 6.30 -6.46 6.87
C VAL A 49 6.44 -7.95 6.57
N ASP A 50 6.70 -8.26 5.30
CA ASP A 50 7.00 -9.62 4.87
C ASP A 50 8.38 -10.07 5.37
N ALA A 51 8.63 -11.39 5.31
CA ALA A 51 9.95 -11.93 5.60
C ALA A 51 11.03 -11.31 4.70
N GLY A 52 12.19 -10.98 5.26
CA GLY A 52 13.25 -10.28 4.55
C GLY A 52 13.14 -8.75 4.61
N LEU A 53 12.11 -8.20 5.26
CA LEU A 53 11.97 -6.78 5.56
C LEU A 53 11.78 -6.59 7.06
N THR A 54 12.42 -5.59 7.64
CA THR A 54 12.21 -5.23 9.05
C THR A 54 11.63 -3.82 9.15
N LEU A 55 10.67 -3.66 10.04
CA LEU A 55 10.07 -2.36 10.36
C LEU A 55 10.86 -1.73 11.51
N SER A 56 11.28 -0.48 11.34
CA SER A 56 11.92 0.32 12.38
C SER A 56 10.99 1.44 12.81
N GLY A 57 10.60 1.43 14.09
CA GLY A 57 9.68 2.38 14.69
C GLY A 57 8.32 1.77 15.03
N SER A 58 7.29 2.61 15.14
CA SER A 58 5.95 2.18 15.52
C SER A 58 5.24 1.42 14.40
N ALA A 59 4.74 0.23 14.71
CA ALA A 59 3.92 -0.58 13.81
C ALA A 59 2.45 -0.13 13.75
N SER A 60 2.06 0.87 14.55
CA SER A 60 0.70 1.38 14.62
C SER A 60 0.70 2.90 14.65
N LEU A 61 -0.26 3.51 13.97
CA LEU A 61 -0.44 4.95 13.89
C LEU A 61 -1.92 5.33 13.99
N SER A 62 -2.23 6.40 14.70
CA SER A 62 -3.57 7.01 14.69
C SER A 62 -3.59 8.20 13.74
N VAL A 63 -4.61 8.27 12.88
CA VAL A 63 -4.80 9.33 11.90
C VAL A 63 -6.05 10.15 12.28
N PRO A 64 -5.91 11.45 12.58
CA PRO A 64 -7.04 12.30 12.94
C PRO A 64 -8.00 12.54 11.76
N ALA A 65 -9.25 12.84 12.08
CA ALA A 65 -10.28 13.14 11.11
C ALA A 65 -10.11 14.51 10.45
N GLY A 66 -10.67 14.67 9.25
CA GLY A 66 -10.89 15.98 8.62
C GLY A 66 -9.67 16.68 8.05
N GLN A 67 -8.46 16.12 8.21
CA GLN A 67 -7.23 16.68 7.64
C GLN A 67 -6.37 15.60 6.99
N ARG A 68 -5.59 16.04 6.01
CA ARG A 68 -4.50 15.21 5.47
C ARG A 68 -3.44 15.02 6.55
N SER A 69 -2.97 13.79 6.72
CA SER A 69 -1.91 13.44 7.67
C SER A 69 -0.80 12.69 6.97
N ASP A 70 0.44 13.01 7.32
CA ASP A 70 1.64 12.30 6.87
C ASP A 70 2.27 11.49 8.02
N ALA A 71 2.91 10.39 7.65
CA ALA A 71 3.68 9.55 8.55
C ALA A 71 4.91 9.01 7.83
N SER A 72 6.04 9.01 8.51
CA SER A 72 7.28 8.40 8.02
C SER A 72 7.51 7.08 8.72
N VAL A 73 7.80 6.05 7.92
CA VAL A 73 8.06 4.70 8.39
C VAL A 73 9.40 4.27 7.83
N THR A 74 10.29 3.78 8.67
CA THR A 74 11.59 3.28 8.21
C THR A 74 11.50 1.76 8.07
N VAL A 75 11.88 1.24 6.91
CA VAL A 75 12.04 -0.20 6.68
C VAL A 75 13.47 -0.52 6.28
N ILE A 76 13.95 -1.71 6.62
CA ILE A 76 15.28 -2.20 6.26
C ILE A 76 15.10 -3.54 5.57
N SER A 77 15.50 -3.60 4.30
CA SER A 77 15.56 -4.87 3.56
C SER A 77 16.77 -5.67 4.03
N GLN A 78 16.58 -6.93 4.36
CA GLN A 78 17.64 -7.82 4.83
C GLN A 78 18.47 -8.42 3.70
N GLY A 79 17.96 -8.39 2.46
CA GLY A 79 18.63 -8.89 1.27
C GLY A 79 18.08 -8.26 -0.01
N ASP A 80 18.61 -8.69 -1.16
CA ASP A 80 18.08 -8.34 -2.47
C ASP A 80 16.80 -9.14 -2.76
N GLY A 81 15.85 -8.52 -3.46
CA GLY A 81 14.58 -9.15 -3.80
C GLY A 81 13.40 -8.20 -3.68
N LEU A 82 12.21 -8.79 -3.62
CA LEU A 82 10.94 -8.08 -3.47
C LEU A 82 10.31 -8.50 -2.14
N ALA A 83 10.03 -7.53 -1.29
CA ALA A 83 9.25 -7.70 -0.07
C ALA A 83 8.17 -6.63 0.00
N TYR A 84 7.15 -6.86 0.83
CA TYR A 84 6.02 -5.94 0.95
C TYR A 84 5.91 -5.34 2.36
N LEU A 85 5.65 -4.03 2.40
CA LEU A 85 5.11 -3.36 3.58
C LEU A 85 3.59 -3.34 3.45
N ASN A 86 2.91 -4.05 4.33
CA ASN A 86 1.46 -4.14 4.35
C ASN A 86 0.90 -3.09 5.33
N VAL A 87 -0.06 -2.31 4.84
CA VAL A 87 -0.70 -1.21 5.55
C VAL A 87 -2.18 -1.52 5.68
N PHE A 88 -2.65 -1.68 6.90
CA PHE A 88 -4.05 -1.91 7.24
C PHE A 88 -4.65 -0.66 7.87
N ILE A 89 -5.65 -0.07 7.23
CA ILE A 89 -6.31 1.16 7.69
C ILE A 89 -7.73 0.82 8.10
N THR A 90 -8.04 0.99 9.38
CA THR A 90 -9.36 0.74 9.95
C THR A 90 -10.02 2.05 10.35
N GLN A 91 -11.22 2.31 9.83
CA GLN A 91 -12.05 3.46 10.19
C GLN A 91 -13.50 3.01 10.32
N GLY A 92 -14.18 3.38 11.42
CA GLY A 92 -15.61 3.09 11.60
C GLY A 92 -15.95 1.60 11.43
N GLY A 93 -15.04 0.70 11.85
CA GLY A 93 -15.17 -0.76 11.71
C GLY A 93 -14.87 -1.33 10.33
N ARG A 94 -14.51 -0.50 9.34
CA ARG A 94 -14.14 -0.92 7.97
C ARG A 94 -12.63 -0.90 7.80
N THR A 95 -12.07 -1.92 7.16
CA THR A 95 -10.62 -2.06 7.00
C THR A 95 -10.22 -2.13 5.53
N SER A 96 -9.24 -1.31 5.15
CA SER A 96 -8.54 -1.36 3.86
C SER A 96 -7.14 -1.95 4.05
N ALA A 97 -6.68 -2.78 3.12
CA ALA A 97 -5.33 -3.35 3.12
C ALA A 97 -4.60 -2.94 1.83
N ILE A 98 -3.39 -2.39 1.98
CA ILE A 98 -2.55 -1.92 0.88
C ILE A 98 -1.15 -2.52 1.05
N SER A 99 -0.61 -3.14 0.01
CA SER A 99 0.75 -3.67 0.01
C SER A 99 1.67 -2.78 -0.82
N ILE A 100 2.74 -2.28 -0.21
CA ILE A 100 3.75 -1.43 -0.83
C ILE A 100 4.96 -2.29 -1.14
N ALA A 101 5.28 -2.44 -2.43
CA ALA A 101 6.45 -3.18 -2.89
C ALA A 101 7.74 -2.43 -2.54
N ILE A 102 8.64 -3.10 -1.83
CA ILE A 102 10.02 -2.65 -1.55
C ILE A 102 10.95 -3.59 -2.31
N GLN A 103 11.48 -3.10 -3.43
CA GLN A 103 12.36 -3.87 -4.31
C GLN A 103 13.82 -3.41 -4.14
N THR A 104 14.68 -4.34 -3.73
CA THR A 104 16.12 -4.15 -3.56
C THR A 104 16.90 -4.95 -4.59
N GLY A 105 18.01 -4.38 -5.08
CA GLY A 105 18.89 -5.03 -6.06
C GLY A 105 18.55 -4.71 -7.52
N THR A 106 19.20 -5.41 -8.46
CA THR A 106 19.15 -5.15 -9.91
C THR A 106 17.92 -5.70 -10.64
N ALA A 107 16.97 -6.28 -9.91
CA ALA A 107 15.65 -6.54 -10.48
C ALA A 107 14.91 -5.20 -10.58
N ALA A 108 15.09 -4.46 -11.66
CA ALA A 108 14.10 -3.46 -12.05
C ALA A 108 12.99 -4.19 -12.81
N PRO A 109 11.74 -3.99 -12.40
CA PRO A 109 10.85 -3.30 -13.31
C PRO A 109 10.52 -1.94 -12.73
N ALA A 110 10.48 -0.93 -13.59
CA ALA A 110 9.89 0.36 -13.28
C ALA A 110 8.40 0.15 -12.92
N MET A 111 8.13 -0.09 -11.64
CA MET A 111 6.76 -0.12 -11.14
C MET A 111 6.33 1.33 -10.98
N LYS A 112 5.39 1.75 -11.83
CA LYS A 112 4.93 3.13 -11.92
C LYS A 112 4.54 3.62 -10.52
N ALA A 113 5.10 4.77 -10.13
CA ALA A 113 4.90 5.41 -8.83
C ALA A 113 3.50 6.02 -8.70
N ASN A 114 2.44 5.26 -8.99
CA ASN A 114 1.09 5.73 -8.87
C ASN A 114 0.24 4.57 -8.38
N GLY A 115 -0.45 4.77 -7.26
CA GLY A 115 -1.65 4.01 -6.90
C GLY A 115 -2.78 4.26 -7.89
N ASP A 116 -2.54 3.94 -9.16
CA ASP A 116 -3.57 3.77 -10.16
C ASP A 116 -4.06 2.33 -10.01
N ILE A 117 -5.17 2.19 -9.28
CA ILE A 117 -6.04 1.03 -9.41
C ILE A 117 -6.43 0.99 -10.89
N LYS A 118 -5.79 0.09 -11.63
CA LYS A 118 -6.24 -0.27 -12.97
C LYS A 118 -7.51 -1.11 -12.77
N PRO A 119 -8.71 -0.64 -13.15
CA PRO A 119 -9.80 -1.57 -13.38
C PRO A 119 -9.34 -2.50 -14.52
N LEU A 120 -9.36 -3.82 -14.29
CA LEU A 120 -9.31 -4.78 -15.39
C LEU A 120 -10.52 -4.45 -16.30
N PRO A 121 -10.31 -4.01 -17.54
CA PRO A 121 -11.34 -4.16 -18.55
C PRO A 121 -11.33 -5.63 -18.99
N ASP A 122 -12.52 -6.15 -19.26
CA ASP A 122 -12.79 -7.46 -19.85
C ASP A 122 -12.61 -8.64 -18.88
N GLY A 123 -13.66 -9.28 -18.38
CA GLY A 123 -14.83 -9.69 -19.14
C GLY A 123 -14.45 -10.88 -20.01
N ASP A 124 -14.67 -12.07 -19.46
CA ASP A 124 -14.72 -13.36 -20.15
C ASP A 124 -13.46 -13.82 -20.93
N ASN A 125 -12.78 -14.83 -20.38
CA ASN A 125 -11.91 -15.70 -21.18
C ASN A 125 -12.68 -17.00 -21.43
N ILE A 126 -13.55 -17.01 -22.45
CA ILE A 126 -14.00 -18.29 -23.04
C ILE A 126 -12.90 -18.77 -23.96
N ILE A 127 -12.19 -19.79 -23.51
CA ILE A 127 -11.33 -20.61 -24.36
C ILE A 127 -12.26 -21.43 -25.26
N SER A 128 -12.63 -20.89 -26.41
CA SER A 128 -13.24 -21.67 -27.50
C SER A 128 -12.19 -21.95 -28.57
N GLN A 129 -11.53 -23.09 -28.43
CA GLN A 129 -11.12 -23.92 -29.56
C GLN A 129 -12.25 -24.94 -29.83
N PRO A 130 -12.38 -25.61 -30.99
CA PRO A 130 -11.73 -25.42 -32.29
C PRO A 130 -12.70 -25.60 -33.50
N ALA A 131 -12.11 -25.79 -34.69
CA ALA A 131 -12.61 -26.35 -35.96
C ALA A 131 -13.25 -25.34 -36.95
N LYS A 132 -12.89 -25.31 -38.24
CA LYS A 132 -12.30 -26.31 -39.15
C LYS A 132 -11.47 -25.60 -40.22
#